data_AF-A0A5S3X502-F1
#
_entry.id   AF-A0A5S3X502-F1
#
_cell.length_a   1.000
_cell.length_b   1.000
_cell.length_c   1.000
_cell.angle_alpha   90.00
_cell.angle_beta   90.00
_cell.angle_gamma   90.00
#
_symmetry.space_group_name_H-M   'P 1'
#
loop_
_entity.id
_entity.type
_entity.pdbx_description
1 polymer ?
#
loop_
_entity_poly.entity_id
_entity_poly.type
_entity_poly.pdbx_seq_one_letter_code
_entity_poly.pdbx_strand_id
1 'polypeptide(L)' 'MKHYRRALPYANQCLLLSLIGFMLAIMASYSFDQYLSLSTQIAAHISTIIFATTLKVSYVVRCFCQYNLGQEVR' A
#
# COMPACT_ATOMS: atom_id res chain seq x y z
N MET A 1 12.78 3.56 -21.26
CA MET A 1 12.91 2.14 -20.83
C MET A 1 13.64 1.93 -19.50
N LYS A 2 14.88 2.43 -19.30
CA LYS A 2 15.66 2.20 -18.06
C LYS A 2 14.96 2.66 -16.76
N HIS A 3 14.22 3.78 -16.81
CA HIS A 3 13.46 4.30 -15.67
C HIS A 3 12.35 3.35 -15.22
N TYR A 4 11.53 2.84 -16.14
CA TYR A 4 10.45 1.89 -15.82
C TYR A 4 10.96 0.57 -15.25
N ARG A 5 12.07 0.05 -15.78
CA ARG A 5 12.70 -1.16 -15.26
C ARG A 5 13.21 -1.00 -13.81
N ARG A 6 13.67 0.21 -13.44
CA ARG A 6 14.04 0.53 -12.06
C ARG A 6 12.82 0.79 -11.18
N ALA A 7 11.77 1.44 -11.70
CA ALA A 7 10.57 1.78 -10.94
C ALA A 7 9.69 0.57 -10.61
N LEU A 8 9.61 -0.43 -11.50
CA LEU A 8 8.80 -1.64 -11.30
C LEU A 8 9.07 -2.39 -9.98
N PRO A 9 10.33 -2.70 -9.59
CA PRO A 9 10.59 -3.35 -8.30
C PRO A 9 10.22 -2.47 -7.10
N TYR A 10 10.41 -1.15 -7.19
CA TYR A 10 9.95 -0.24 -6.13
C TYR A 10 8.43 -0.22 -6.00
N ALA A 11 7.70 -0.23 -7.13
CA ALA A 11 6.24 -0.32 -7.13
C ALA A 11 5.76 -1.63 -6.49
N ASN A 12 6.42 -2.76 -6.78
CA ASN A 12 6.11 -4.04 -6.15
C ASN A 12 6.39 -4.04 -4.64
N GLN A 13 7.53 -3.49 -4.21
CA GLN A 13 7.86 -3.36 -2.79
C GLN A 13 6.87 -2.46 -2.05
N CYS A 14 6.53 -1.32 -2.65
CA CYS A 14 5.56 -0.39 -2.07
C CYS A 14 4.15 -1.02 -2.00
N LEU A 15 3.75 -1.79 -3.02
CA LEU A 15 2.50 -2.54 -3.02
C LEU A 15 2.43 -3.55 -1.86
N LEU A 16 3.51 -4.32 -1.66
CA LEU A 16 3.57 -5.30 -0.56
C LEU A 16 3.58 -4.60 0.81
N LEU A 17 4.39 -3.57 0.98
CA LEU A 17 4.51 -2.84 2.25
C LEU A 17 3.19 -2.14 2.61
N SER A 18 2.54 -1.50 1.64
CA SER A 18 1.24 -0.86 1.86
C SER A 18 0.13 -1.87 2.14
N LEU A 19 0.15 -3.07 1.54
CA LEU A 19 -0.77 -4.15 1.89
C LEU A 19 -0.59 -4.62 3.34
N ILE A 20 0.65 -4.84 3.77
CA ILE A 20 0.94 -5.23 5.16
C ILE A 20 0.51 -4.11 6.12
N GLY A 21 0.89 -2.86 5.83
CA GLY A 21 0.49 -1.70 6.64
C GLY A 21 -1.02 -1.53 6.72
N PHE A 22 -1.74 -1.76 5.61
CA PHE A 22 -3.20 -1.71 5.57
C PHE A 22 -3.83 -2.78 6.46
N MET A 23 -3.35 -4.03 6.39
CA MET A 23 -3.83 -5.10 7.25
C MET A 23 -3.59 -4.82 8.73
N LEU A 24 -2.39 -4.33 9.08
CA LEU A 24 -2.07 -3.93 10.45
C LEU A 24 -2.96 -2.79 10.94
N ALA A 25 -3.22 -1.79 10.10
CA ALA A 25 -4.08 -0.67 10.44
C ALA A 25 -5.55 -1.11 10.66
N ILE A 26 -6.06 -2.03 9.84
CA ILE A 26 -7.38 -2.64 10.04
C ILE A 26 -7.44 -3.41 11.35
N MET A 27 -6.45 -4.27 11.61
CA MET A 27 -6.41 -5.05 12.87
C MET A 27 -6.37 -4.13 14.09
N ALA A 28 -5.55 -3.07 14.05
CA ALA A 28 -5.50 -2.08 15.12
C ALA A 28 -6.83 -1.33 15.28
N SER A 29 -7.51 -1.01 14.18
CA SER A 29 -8.75 -0.24 14.19
C SER A 29 -9.96 -1.03 14.72
N TYR A 30 -10.00 -2.35 14.51
CA TYR A 30 -11.21 -3.16 14.76
C TYR A 30 -10.99 -4.40 15.62
N SER A 31 -9.82 -5.03 15.60
CA SER A 31 -9.56 -6.26 16.36
C SER A 31 -8.92 -6.00 17.72
N PHE A 32 -8.15 -4.91 17.85
CA PHE A 32 -7.44 -4.54 19.07
C PHE A 32 -7.91 -3.21 19.66
N ASP A 33 -9.06 -2.70 19.25
CA ASP A 33 -9.60 -1.40 19.66
C ASP A 33 -9.67 -1.25 21.19
N GLN A 34 -10.05 -2.31 21.91
CA GLN A 34 -10.15 -2.34 23.37
C GLN A 34 -8.81 -2.16 24.11
N TYR A 35 -7.67 -2.39 23.44
CA TYR A 35 -6.34 -2.29 24.02
C TYR A 35 -5.63 -0.97 23.70
N LEU A 36 -6.25 -0.12 22.87
CA LEU A 36 -5.64 1.09 22.35
C LEU A 36 -6.28 2.35 22.94
N SER A 37 -5.47 3.38 23.15
CA SER A 37 -6.00 4.70 23.50
C SER A 37 -6.82 5.30 22.35
N LEU A 38 -7.74 6.21 22.66
CA LEU A 38 -8.51 6.94 21.63
C LEU A 38 -7.60 7.59 20.59
N SER A 39 -6.50 8.22 21.02
CA SER A 39 -5.52 8.85 20.12
C SER A 39 -4.88 7.83 19.18
N THR A 40 -4.54 6.64 19.69
CA THR A 40 -3.97 5.55 18.89
C THR A 40 -5.00 4.98 17.91
N GLN A 41 -6.27 4.87 18.31
CA GLN A 41 -7.34 4.40 17.43
C GLN A 41 -7.60 5.39 16.28
N ILE A 42 -7.63 6.69 16.56
CA ILE A 42 -7.72 7.73 15.53
C ILE A 42 -6.54 7.62 14.55
N ALA A 43 -5.32 7.46 15.06
CA ALA A 43 -4.14 7.26 14.24
C ALA A 43 -4.26 6.01 13.35
N ALA A 44 -4.74 4.87 13.89
CA ALA A 44 -4.95 3.63 13.14
C ALA A 44 -5.98 3.79 12.01
N HIS A 45 -7.09 4.50 12.24
CA HIS A 45 -8.06 4.80 11.21
C HIS A 45 -7.49 5.70 10.10
N ILE A 46 -6.75 6.75 10.46
CA ILE A 46 -6.06 7.60 9.47
C ILE A 46 -5.05 6.78 8.67
N SER A 47 -4.25 5.94 9.34
CA SER A 47 -3.30 5.04 8.69
C SER A 47 -3.97 4.10 7.71
N THR A 48 -5.18 3.61 8.01
CA THR A 48 -5.96 2.76 7.10
C THR A 48 -6.18 3.45 5.76
N ILE A 49 -6.56 4.74 5.76
CA ILE A 49 -6.79 5.53 4.54
C ILE A 49 -5.48 5.75 3.77
N ILE A 50 -4.40 6.09 4.49
CA ILE A 50 -3.07 6.33 3.89
C ILE A 50 -2.56 5.06 3.21
N PHE A 51 -2.63 3.91 3.88
CA PHE A 51 -2.17 2.64 3.31
C PHE A 51 -3.05 2.15 2.17
N ALA A 52 -4.38 2.27 2.27
CA ALA A 52 -5.29 1.94 1.17
C ALA A 52 -5.00 2.76 -0.10
N THR A 53 -4.76 4.06 0.08
CA THR A 53 -4.43 4.97 -1.02
C THR A 53 -3.07 4.61 -1.63
N THR A 54 -2.06 4.38 -0.78
CA THR A 54 -0.71 3.99 -1.21
C THR A 54 -0.72 2.66 -1.97
N LEU A 55 -1.52 1.68 -1.52
CA LEU A 55 -1.71 0.39 -2.18
C LEU A 55 -2.27 0.59 -3.59
N LYS A 56 -3.36 1.37 -3.72
CA LYS A 56 -3.97 1.67 -5.01
C LYS A 56 -3.00 2.37 -5.96
N VAL A 57 -2.27 3.38 -5.47
CA VAL A 57 -1.28 4.11 -6.27
C VAL A 57 -0.13 3.19 -6.70
N SER A 58 0.40 2.38 -5.79
CA SER A 58 1.48 1.43 -6.09
C SER A 58 1.08 0.42 -7.15
N TYR A 59 -0.17 -0.07 -7.09
CA TYR A 59 -0.72 -0.96 -8.11
C TYR A 59 -0.78 -0.27 -9.49
N VAL A 60 -1.32 0.94 -9.56
CA VAL A 60 -1.38 1.71 -10.83
C VAL A 60 0.02 1.96 -11.39
N VAL A 61 1.00 2.31 -10.55
CA VAL A 61 2.40 2.53 -10.98
C VAL A 61 3.03 1.23 -11.50
N ARG A 62 2.75 0.09 -10.84
CA ARG A 62 3.20 -1.24 -11.30
C ARG A 62 2.63 -1.54 -12.68
N CYS A 63 1.32 -1.42 -12.87
CA CYS A 63 0.67 -1.65 -14.16
C CYS A 63 1.20 -0.71 -15.25
N PHE A 64 1.38 0.57 -14.92
CA PHE A 64 1.97 1.55 -15.82
C PHE A 64 3.39 1.18 -16.25
N CYS A 65 4.23 0.68 -15.32
CA CYS A 65 5.57 0.22 -15.65
C CYS A 65 5.55 -1.04 -16.53
N GLN A 66 4.68 -2.01 -16.24
CA GLN A 66 4.53 -3.23 -17.05
C GLN A 66 4.11 -2.90 -18.49
N TYR A 67 3.10 -2.04 -18.65
CA TYR A 67 2.64 -1.58 -19.96
C TYR A 67 3.77 -0.94 -20.76
N ASN A 68 4.51 0.01 -20.18
CA ASN A 68 5.63 0.69 -20.85
C ASN A 68 6.84 -0.20 -21.12
N LEU A 69 6.96 -1.35 -20.44
CA LEU A 69 8.00 -2.35 -20.67
C LEU A 69 7.58 -3.44 -21.69
N GLY A 70 6.36 -3.36 -22.24
CA GLY A 70 5.82 -4.39 -23.14
C GLY A 70 5.55 -5.73 -22.43
N GLN A 71 5.36 -5.70 -21.11
CA GLN A 71 5.00 -6.86 -20.30
C GLN A 71 3.48 -6.95 -20.17
N GLU A 72 2.98 -8.14 -19.88
CA GLU A 72 1.57 -8.31 -19.50
C GLU A 72 1.26 -7.55 -18.20
N VAL A 73 0.19 -6.77 -18.23
CA VAL A 73 -0.30 -6.00 -17.09
C VAL A 73 -1.12 -6.91 -16.19
N ARG A 74 -0.71 -7.03 -14.92
CA ARG A 74 -1.39 -7.81 -13.88
C ARG A 74 -1.36 -7.02 -12.58
#